data_AF-A0A948GQ40-F1
#
_entry.id   AF-A0A948GQ40-F1
#
_cell.length_a   1.000
_cell.length_b   1.000
_cell.length_c   1.000
_cell.angle_alpha   90.00
_cell.angle_beta   90.00
_cell.angle_gamma   90.00
#
_symmetry.space_group_name_H-M   'P 1'
#
loop_
_entity.id
_entity.type
_entity.pdbx_description
1 polymer ?
#
loop_
_entity_poly.entity_id
_entity_poly.type
_entity_poly.pdbx_seq_one_letter_code
_entity_poly.pdbx_strand_id
1 'polypeptide(L)'
;MMKSITYKGQRGVFLLEALIGIIIFSIGILTMIALQTTAIAVQADAQYRIEAANLADRMLGEIALNVDRTTPATVQASLANFAHRTGGALNSCNYTGAISADPLVAAWATAINTTATTRLPGSAPTMQQVLVNTGNFNQVIITICWQSPADRAPRRHSLVSYVN
;
A
#
# COMPACT_ATOMS: atom_id res chain seq x y z
N MET A 1 62.18 37.43 -40.61
CA MET A 1 61.05 37.17 -41.53
C MET A 1 59.99 36.42 -40.74
N MET A 2 58.94 37.09 -40.28
CA MET A 2 57.92 36.51 -39.38
C MET A 2 56.67 36.14 -40.19
N LYS A 3 56.34 34.85 -40.24
CA LYS A 3 55.21 34.33 -41.00
C LYS A 3 53.95 34.41 -40.13
N SER A 4 53.07 35.38 -40.42
CA SER A 4 51.76 35.50 -39.77
C SER A 4 50.83 34.41 -40.29
N ILE A 5 50.34 33.55 -39.39
CA ILE A 5 49.35 32.51 -39.69
C ILE A 5 47.96 33.11 -39.47
N THR A 6 47.21 33.32 -40.55
CA THR A 6 45.84 33.84 -40.49
C THR A 6 44.86 32.68 -40.27
N TYR A 7 44.20 32.63 -39.11
CA TYR A 7 43.17 31.63 -38.81
C TYR A 7 41.88 31.95 -39.59
N LYS A 8 41.40 31.00 -40.42
CA LYS A 8 40.09 31.07 -41.06
C LYS A 8 38.99 31.01 -39.98
N GLY A 9 38.15 32.05 -39.89
CA GLY A 9 37.00 32.07 -38.98
C GLY A 9 35.96 31.01 -39.36
N GLN A 10 35.77 30.00 -38.51
CA GLN A 10 34.75 28.97 -38.65
C GLN A 10 33.36 29.57 -38.41
N ARG A 11 32.65 29.97 -39.48
CA ARG A 11 31.32 30.60 -39.40
C ARG A 11 30.13 29.65 -39.68
N GLY A 12 30.35 28.34 -39.68
CA GLY A 12 29.29 27.35 -39.98
C GLY A 12 28.93 26.36 -38.87
N VAL A 13 29.76 26.23 -37.83
CA VAL A 13 29.61 25.16 -36.81
C VAL A 13 28.63 25.55 -35.69
N PHE A 14 28.34 26.83 -35.51
CA PHE A 14 27.48 27.34 -34.43
C PHE A 14 26.06 26.76 -34.43
N LEU A 15 25.43 26.62 -35.60
CA LEU A 15 24.08 26.02 -35.69
C LEU A 15 24.09 24.53 -35.32
N LEU A 16 25.16 23.82 -35.66
CA LEU A 16 25.33 22.41 -35.33
C LEU A 16 25.54 22.24 -33.81
N GLU A 17 26.36 23.11 -33.21
CA GLU A 17 26.60 23.13 -31.77
C GLU A 17 25.32 23.45 -30.98
N ALA A 18 24.54 24.44 -31.44
CA ALA A 18 23.24 24.75 -30.85
C ALA A 18 22.25 23.58 -30.96
N LEU A 19 22.19 22.90 -32.11
CA LEU A 19 21.34 21.72 -32.31
C LEU A 19 21.73 20.58 -31.36
N ILE A 20 23.03 20.27 -31.27
CA ILE A 20 23.54 19.23 -30.37
C ILE A 20 23.22 19.58 -28.91
N GLY A 21 23.40 20.85 -28.52
CA GLY A 21 23.03 21.33 -27.19
C GLY A 21 21.55 21.13 -26.85
N ILE A 22 20.65 21.47 -27.78
CA ILE A 22 19.20 21.27 -27.62
C ILE A 22 18.86 19.78 -27.50
N ILE A 23 19.49 18.91 -28.30
CA ILE A 23 19.24 17.45 -28.25
C ILE A 23 19.69 16.88 -26.91
N ILE A 24 20.91 17.19 -26.47
CA ILE A 24 21.44 16.70 -25.19
C ILE A 24 20.57 17.18 -24.03
N PHE A 25 20.17 18.46 -24.04
CA PHE A 25 19.30 19.03 -23.02
C PHE A 25 17.92 18.37 -23.01
N SER A 26 17.33 18.13 -24.18
CA SER A 26 16.03 17.47 -24.32
C SER A 26 16.04 16.03 -23.81
N ILE A 27 17.12 15.27 -24.08
CA ILE A 27 17.32 13.92 -23.53
C ILE A 27 17.47 13.98 -22.00
N GLY A 28 18.18 14.99 -21.48
CA GLY A 28 18.32 15.23 -20.05
C GLY A 28 16.96 15.44 -19.37
N ILE A 29 16.09 16.28 -19.94
CA ILE A 29 14.74 16.52 -19.41
C ILE A 29 13.91 15.23 -19.45
N LEU A 30 13.93 14.49 -20.56
CA LEU A 30 13.16 13.25 -20.68
C LEU A 30 13.58 12.22 -19.62
N THR A 31 14.89 12.11 -19.38
CA THR A 31 15.46 11.25 -18.33
C THR A 31 14.98 11.69 -16.95
N MET A 32 15.01 13.00 -16.66
CA MET A 32 14.55 13.53 -15.38
C MET A 32 13.06 13.28 -15.15
N ILE A 33 12.22 13.45 -16.17
CA ILE A 33 10.78 13.17 -16.07
C ILE A 33 10.54 11.69 -15.80
N ALA A 34 11.27 10.78 -16.47
CA ALA A 34 11.16 9.35 -16.22
C ALA A 34 11.55 8.97 -14.78
N LEU A 35 12.58 9.61 -14.22
CA LEU A 35 12.93 9.43 -12.81
C LEU A 35 11.86 9.99 -11.87
N GLN A 36 11.26 11.13 -12.22
CA GLN A 36 10.22 11.75 -11.40
C GLN A 36 8.93 10.90 -11.36
N THR A 37 8.52 10.31 -12.49
CA THR A 37 7.33 9.44 -12.53
C THR A 37 7.52 8.16 -11.70
N THR A 38 8.71 7.55 -11.76
CA THR A 38 9.01 6.37 -10.93
C THR A 38 9.06 6.71 -9.44
N ALA A 39 9.63 7.87 -9.07
CA ALA A 39 9.64 8.33 -7.69
C ALA A 39 8.21 8.55 -7.14
N ILE A 40 7.31 9.14 -7.93
CA ILE A 40 5.90 9.33 -7.55
C ILE A 40 5.21 7.97 -7.35
N ALA A 41 5.45 7.00 -8.24
CA ALA A 41 4.86 5.66 -8.11
C ALA A 41 5.33 4.94 -6.84
N VAL A 42 6.61 5.03 -6.49
CA VAL A 42 7.16 4.45 -5.26
C VAL A 42 6.59 5.16 -4.02
N GLN A 43 6.45 6.49 -4.06
CA GLN A 43 5.85 7.25 -2.97
C GLN A 43 4.38 6.85 -2.76
N ALA A 44 3.61 6.67 -3.84
CA ALA A 44 2.23 6.22 -3.76
C ALA A 44 2.12 4.80 -3.16
N ASP A 45 2.97 3.85 -3.55
CA ASP A 45 3.00 2.51 -2.95
C ASP A 45 3.29 2.57 -1.44
N ALA A 46 4.26 3.39 -1.03
CA ALA A 46 4.57 3.59 0.38
C ALA A 46 3.38 4.19 1.16
N GLN A 47 2.66 5.15 0.58
CA GLN A 47 1.46 5.73 1.19
C GLN A 47 0.37 4.66 1.40
N TYR A 48 0.10 3.80 0.40
CA TYR A 48 -0.89 2.73 0.55
C TYR A 48 -0.51 1.73 1.64
N ARG A 49 0.78 1.42 1.81
CA ARG A 49 1.27 0.55 2.89
C ARG A 49 1.10 1.18 4.26
N ILE A 50 1.35 2.48 4.39
CA ILE A 50 1.16 3.21 5.64
C ILE A 50 -0.32 3.27 6.01
N GLU A 51 -1.20 3.54 5.04
CA GLU A 51 -2.65 3.56 5.27
C GLU A 51 -3.16 2.17 5.68
N ALA A 52 -2.71 1.11 4.99
CA ALA A 52 -3.04 -0.26 5.37
C ALA A 52 -2.55 -0.62 6.79
N ALA A 53 -1.33 -0.22 7.16
CA ALA A 53 -0.84 -0.43 8.53
C ALA A 53 -1.68 0.33 9.55
N ASN A 54 -1.99 1.60 9.28
CA ASN A 54 -2.79 2.43 10.17
C ASN A 54 -4.22 1.87 10.37
N LEU A 55 -4.84 1.38 9.30
CA LEU A 55 -6.16 0.74 9.36
C LEU A 55 -6.13 -0.59 10.13
N ALA A 56 -5.04 -1.35 10.05
CA ALA A 56 -4.86 -2.56 10.84
C ALA A 56 -4.63 -2.23 12.33
N ASP A 57 -3.77 -1.25 12.63
CA ASP A 57 -3.47 -0.81 14.00
C ASP A 57 -4.70 -0.23 14.69
N ARG A 58 -5.48 0.61 13.98
CA ARG A 58 -6.76 1.13 14.50
C ARG A 58 -7.72 0.00 14.84
N MET A 59 -7.88 -0.97 13.94
CA MET A 59 -8.77 -2.10 14.17
C MET A 59 -8.32 -2.96 15.35
N LEU A 60 -7.01 -3.20 15.48
CA LEU A 60 -6.46 -3.90 16.64
C LEU A 60 -6.74 -3.14 17.94
N GLY A 61 -6.59 -1.81 17.93
CA GLY A 61 -6.93 -0.95 19.05
C GLY A 61 -8.40 -1.07 19.44
N GLU A 62 -9.31 -1.02 18.47
CA GLU A 62 -10.75 -1.21 18.70
C GLU A 62 -11.07 -2.59 19.29
N ILE A 63 -10.46 -3.66 18.77
CA ILE A 63 -10.62 -5.02 19.33
C ILE A 63 -10.15 -5.06 20.78
N ALA A 64 -8.99 -4.47 21.08
CA ALA A 64 -8.43 -4.45 22.42
C ALA A 64 -9.29 -3.62 23.40
N LEU A 65 -9.99 -2.59 22.94
CA LEU A 65 -10.87 -1.78 23.79
C LEU A 65 -12.23 -2.42 24.04
N ASN A 66 -12.77 -3.15 23.06
CA ASN A 66 -14.13 -3.70 23.09
C ASN A 66 -14.21 -5.18 23.49
N VAL A 67 -13.08 -5.82 23.81
CA VAL A 67 -13.06 -7.19 24.35
C VAL A 67 -13.54 -7.23 25.81
N ASP A 68 -14.38 -8.22 26.13
CA ASP A 68 -14.90 -8.42 27.49
C ASP A 68 -13.89 -9.21 28.34
N ARG A 69 -13.29 -8.53 29.32
CA ARG A 69 -12.26 -9.08 30.22
C ARG A 69 -12.77 -9.55 31.58
N THR A 70 -14.07 -9.78 31.73
CA THR A 70 -14.64 -10.23 33.01
C THR A 70 -14.10 -11.60 33.45
N THR A 71 -13.91 -12.53 32.51
CA THR A 71 -13.32 -13.86 32.75
C THR A 71 -12.49 -14.32 31.54
N PRO A 72 -11.58 -15.31 31.69
CA PRO A 72 -10.85 -15.87 30.56
C PRO A 72 -11.77 -16.45 29.47
N ALA A 73 -12.92 -17.02 29.84
CA ALA A 73 -13.87 -17.59 28.89
C ALA A 73 -14.63 -16.51 28.10
N THR A 74 -14.97 -15.38 28.73
CA THR A 74 -15.64 -14.26 28.06
C THR A 74 -14.70 -13.51 27.12
N VAL A 75 -13.40 -13.44 27.44
CA VAL A 75 -12.38 -12.92 26.51
C VAL A 75 -12.39 -13.73 25.21
N GLN A 76 -12.34 -15.05 25.32
CA GLN A 76 -12.34 -15.92 24.14
C GLN A 76 -13.64 -15.81 23.33
N ALA A 77 -14.79 -15.77 24.01
CA ALA A 77 -16.09 -15.65 23.36
C ALA A 77 -16.27 -14.28 22.66
N SER A 78 -15.88 -13.18 23.32
CA SER A 78 -15.97 -11.84 22.74
C SER A 78 -14.97 -11.65 21.60
N LEU A 79 -13.75 -12.16 21.71
CA LEU A 79 -12.76 -12.12 20.62
C LEU A 79 -13.25 -12.83 19.36
N ALA A 80 -13.93 -13.96 19.51
CA ALA A 80 -14.46 -14.71 18.36
C ALA A 80 -15.48 -13.91 17.54
N ASN A 81 -16.18 -12.92 18.13
CA ASN A 81 -17.13 -12.07 17.40
C ASN A 81 -16.45 -11.17 16.37
N PHE A 82 -15.19 -10.79 16.61
CA PHE A 82 -14.42 -9.94 15.68
C PHE A 82 -13.89 -10.70 14.46
N ALA A 83 -14.00 -12.03 14.44
CA ALA A 83 -13.52 -12.85 13.33
C ALA A 83 -14.26 -12.52 12.03
N HIS A 84 -13.53 -12.23 10.96
CA HIS A 84 -14.06 -11.84 9.65
C HIS A 84 -13.39 -12.63 8.55
N ARG A 85 -14.20 -13.38 7.79
CA ARG A 85 -13.76 -14.20 6.64
C ARG A 85 -12.57 -15.10 6.97
N THR A 86 -12.74 -15.96 7.97
CA THR A 86 -11.67 -16.85 8.48
C THR A 86 -11.27 -17.98 7.52
N GLY A 87 -11.96 -18.14 6.38
CA GLY A 87 -11.65 -19.13 5.36
C GLY A 87 -10.88 -18.57 4.17
N GLY A 88 -10.40 -19.46 3.30
CA GLY A 88 -9.70 -19.11 2.05
C GLY A 88 -8.19 -19.18 2.15
N ALA A 89 -7.51 -19.08 1.01
CA ALA A 89 -6.06 -19.16 0.96
C ALA A 89 -5.41 -17.83 1.39
N LEU A 90 -4.56 -17.89 2.42
CA LEU A 90 -3.85 -16.74 3.02
C LEU A 90 -3.01 -15.92 2.03
N ASN A 91 -2.70 -16.48 0.86
CA ASN A 91 -1.80 -15.89 -0.13
C ASN A 91 -2.50 -15.28 -1.35
N SER A 92 -3.82 -15.42 -1.49
CA SER A 92 -4.53 -14.97 -2.69
C SER A 92 -5.41 -13.73 -2.47
N CYS A 93 -5.44 -13.16 -1.26
CA CYS A 93 -6.33 -12.03 -0.92
C CYS A 93 -7.79 -12.28 -1.36
N ASN A 94 -8.24 -13.53 -1.28
CA ASN A 94 -9.57 -13.96 -1.66
C ASN A 94 -10.10 -14.84 -0.53
N TYR A 95 -10.59 -14.16 0.50
CA TYR A 95 -11.01 -14.78 1.75
C TYR A 95 -12.49 -15.16 1.69
N THR A 96 -12.77 -16.34 2.22
CA THR A 96 -14.09 -16.95 2.29
C THR A 96 -14.54 -17.10 3.74
N GLY A 97 -15.74 -17.61 3.97
CA GLY A 97 -16.31 -17.74 5.30
C GLY A 97 -17.21 -16.57 5.70
N ALA A 98 -17.70 -16.62 6.93
CA ALA A 98 -18.67 -15.66 7.44
C ALA A 98 -18.06 -14.27 7.60
N ILE A 99 -18.85 -13.25 7.30
CA ILE A 99 -18.57 -11.86 7.65
C ILE A 99 -18.82 -11.72 9.16
N SER A 100 -17.97 -10.97 9.86
CA SER A 100 -18.21 -10.64 11.27
C SER A 100 -19.56 -9.94 11.46
N ALA A 101 -20.30 -10.33 12.49
CA ALA A 101 -21.54 -9.67 12.90
C ALA A 101 -21.28 -8.41 13.74
N ASP A 102 -20.04 -8.17 14.14
CA ASP A 102 -19.66 -7.02 14.95
C ASP A 102 -19.68 -5.73 14.11
N PRO A 103 -20.37 -4.67 14.57
CA PRO A 103 -20.52 -3.43 13.80
C PRO A 103 -19.18 -2.70 13.57
N LEU A 104 -18.18 -2.85 14.45
CA LEU A 104 -16.87 -2.23 14.29
C LEU A 104 -16.12 -2.86 13.11
N VAL A 105 -16.14 -4.20 13.02
CA VAL A 105 -15.49 -4.93 11.92
C VAL A 105 -16.19 -4.66 10.59
N ALA A 106 -17.53 -4.59 10.61
CA ALA A 106 -18.32 -4.26 9.42
C ALA A 106 -18.03 -2.83 8.92
N ALA A 107 -17.94 -1.86 9.84
CA ALA A 107 -17.59 -0.48 9.52
C ALA A 107 -16.15 -0.37 8.99
N TRP A 108 -15.19 -1.04 9.63
CA TRP A 108 -13.80 -1.13 9.18
C TRP A 108 -13.68 -1.73 7.77
N ALA A 109 -14.32 -2.87 7.52
CA ALA A 109 -14.31 -3.49 6.19
C ALA A 109 -14.96 -2.60 5.13
N THR A 110 -16.00 -1.85 5.49
CA THR A 110 -16.62 -0.85 4.59
C THR A 110 -15.67 0.32 4.33
N ALA A 111 -14.98 0.83 5.35
CA ALA A 111 -14.04 1.94 5.24
C ALA A 111 -12.89 1.67 4.27
N ILE A 112 -12.37 0.43 4.25
CA ILE A 112 -11.31 0.03 3.32
C ILE A 112 -11.79 -0.02 1.86
N ASN A 113 -13.08 -0.33 1.63
CA ASN A 113 -13.62 -0.62 0.30
C ASN A 113 -14.33 0.58 -0.36
N THR A 114 -15.07 1.36 0.42
CA THR A 114 -16.02 2.36 -0.12
C THR A 114 -15.76 3.78 0.32
N THR A 115 -15.04 4.00 1.43
CA THR A 115 -14.84 5.35 1.97
C THR A 115 -13.68 6.07 1.28
N ALA A 116 -13.95 7.17 0.57
CA ALA A 116 -12.98 7.85 -0.28
C ALA A 116 -11.65 8.24 0.41
N THR A 117 -11.66 8.51 1.72
CA THR A 117 -10.48 8.93 2.48
C THR A 117 -9.56 7.79 2.91
N THR A 118 -10.09 6.58 3.09
CA THR A 118 -9.37 5.39 3.61
C THR A 118 -9.38 4.22 2.62
N ARG A 119 -9.98 4.43 1.45
CA ARG A 119 -10.12 3.39 0.43
C ARG A 119 -8.78 3.07 -0.16
N LEU A 120 -8.41 1.79 -0.08
CA LEU A 120 -7.24 1.28 -0.77
C LEU A 120 -7.57 0.96 -2.25
N PRO A 121 -6.64 1.19 -3.18
CA PRO A 121 -6.89 0.97 -4.60
C PRO A 121 -7.16 -0.51 -4.87
N GLY A 122 -8.14 -0.80 -5.72
CA GLY A 122 -8.49 -2.18 -6.11
C GLY A 122 -8.99 -3.07 -4.96
N SER A 123 -9.24 -2.53 -3.77
CA SER A 123 -9.78 -3.30 -2.65
C SER A 123 -11.21 -3.78 -2.95
N ALA A 124 -11.48 -5.05 -2.64
CA ALA A 124 -12.81 -5.66 -2.71
C ALA A 124 -13.23 -6.25 -1.36
N PRO A 125 -14.53 -6.46 -1.11
CA PRO A 125 -15.04 -6.96 0.18
C PRO A 125 -14.48 -8.32 0.62
N THR A 126 -14.03 -9.15 -0.33
CA THR A 126 -13.45 -10.47 -0.07
C THR A 126 -11.94 -10.43 0.24
N MET A 127 -11.32 -9.24 0.17
CA MET A 127 -9.87 -9.08 0.28
C MET A 127 -9.38 -8.83 1.71
N GLN A 128 -10.29 -8.64 2.67
CA GLN A 128 -9.94 -8.32 4.06
C GLN A 128 -10.25 -9.50 4.97
N GLN A 129 -9.40 -9.73 5.97
CA GLN A 129 -9.56 -10.84 6.92
C GLN A 129 -9.15 -10.41 8.33
N VAL A 130 -9.94 -10.85 9.31
CA VAL A 130 -9.57 -10.83 10.73
C VAL A 130 -9.66 -12.26 11.23
N LEU A 131 -8.52 -12.89 11.46
CA LEU A 131 -8.44 -14.24 12.00
C LEU A 131 -8.17 -14.16 13.50
N VAL A 132 -9.00 -14.87 14.27
CA VAL A 132 -8.88 -14.95 15.73
C VAL A 132 -8.60 -16.40 16.11
N ASN A 133 -7.51 -16.62 16.83
CA ASN A 133 -7.10 -17.92 17.33
C ASN A 133 -6.98 -17.87 18.86
N THR A 134 -8.09 -18.16 19.53
CA THR A 134 -8.18 -18.23 21.00
C THR A 134 -7.38 -19.39 21.59
N GLY A 135 -7.13 -20.45 20.82
CA GLY A 135 -6.28 -21.58 21.24
C GLY A 135 -4.79 -21.28 21.22
N ASN A 136 -4.37 -20.20 20.55
CA ASN A 136 -2.97 -19.75 20.49
C ASN A 136 -2.81 -18.41 21.20
N PHE A 137 -3.00 -18.40 22.53
CA PHE A 137 -2.82 -17.20 23.37
C PHE A 137 -3.66 -15.99 22.90
N ASN A 138 -4.91 -16.22 22.47
CA ASN A 138 -5.78 -15.15 21.97
C ASN A 138 -5.14 -14.30 20.85
N GLN A 139 -4.51 -14.99 19.90
CA GLN A 139 -3.88 -14.36 18.75
C GLN A 139 -4.92 -13.75 17.81
N VAL A 140 -4.69 -12.52 17.38
CA VAL A 140 -5.47 -11.81 16.38
C VAL A 140 -4.56 -11.47 15.21
N ILE A 141 -4.97 -11.87 14.00
CA ILE A 141 -4.26 -11.60 12.76
C ILE A 141 -5.17 -10.77 11.86
N ILE A 142 -4.79 -9.53 11.62
CA ILE A 142 -5.53 -8.61 10.75
C ILE A 142 -4.77 -8.55 9.44
N THR A 143 -5.41 -8.97 8.35
CA THR A 143 -4.82 -8.93 7.02
C THR A 143 -5.61 -8.00 6.13
N ILE A 144 -4.91 -7.00 5.59
CA ILE A 144 -5.44 -6.04 4.65
C ILE A 144 -4.80 -6.25 3.27
N CYS A 145 -5.61 -6.36 2.24
CA CYS A 145 -5.14 -6.47 0.86
C CYS A 145 -5.69 -5.37 -0.05
N TRP A 146 -4.89 -5.00 -1.05
CA TRP A 146 -5.22 -4.01 -2.06
C TRP A 146 -4.50 -4.32 -3.36
N GLN A 147 -4.91 -3.69 -4.47
CA GLN A 147 -4.25 -3.85 -5.76
C GLN A 147 -4.19 -2.50 -6.47
N SER A 148 -2.97 -1.95 -6.63
CA SER A 148 -2.81 -0.74 -7.44
C SER A 148 -3.06 -1.07 -8.93
N PRO A 149 -3.45 -0.08 -9.76
CA PRO A 149 -3.67 -0.33 -11.19
C PRO A 149 -2.44 -0.88 -11.94
N ALA A 150 -1.24 -0.65 -11.41
CA ALA A 150 0.01 -1.15 -11.98
C ALA A 150 0.38 -2.57 -11.52
N ASP A 151 -0.29 -3.10 -10.48
CA ASP A 151 0.03 -4.40 -9.90
C ASP A 151 -0.63 -5.56 -10.67
N ARG A 152 0.17 -6.59 -10.98
CA ARG A 152 -0.32 -7.85 -11.58
C ARG A 152 -1.01 -8.77 -10.58
N ALA A 153 -0.76 -8.60 -9.29
CA ALA A 153 -1.32 -9.39 -8.20
C ALA A 153 -1.57 -8.49 -6.97
N PRO A 154 -2.54 -8.84 -6.10
CA PRO A 154 -2.80 -8.07 -4.88
C PRO A 154 -1.59 -7.98 -3.96
N ARG A 155 -1.40 -6.80 -3.36
CA ARG A 155 -0.51 -6.54 -2.24
C ARG A 155 -1.23 -6.86 -0.93
N ARG A 156 -0.46 -7.19 0.11
CA ARG A 156 -0.99 -7.45 1.45
C ARG A 156 -0.15 -6.83 2.54
N HIS A 157 -0.81 -6.47 3.64
CA HIS A 157 -0.22 -6.11 4.92
C HIS A 157 -0.90 -6.95 6.00
N SER A 158 -0.12 -7.57 6.89
CA SER A 158 -0.65 -8.40 7.98
C SER A 158 -0.06 -7.97 9.31
N LEU A 159 -0.92 -7.70 10.28
CA LEU A 159 -0.58 -7.39 11.66
C LEU A 159 -0.95 -8.58 12.54
N VAL A 160 -0.02 -9.05 13.36
CA VAL A 160 -0.24 -10.14 14.33
C VAL A 160 -0.08 -9.57 15.72
N SER A 161 -1.07 -9.80 16.58
CA SER A 161 -1.03 -9.38 17.99
C SER A 161 -1.71 -10.42 18.89
N TYR A 162 -1.55 -10.28 20.20
CA TYR A 162 -2.15 -11.14 21.21
C TYR A 162 -2.97 -10.27 22.17
N VAL A 163 -4.22 -10.64 22.41
CA VAL A 163 -5.16 -9.85 23.22
C VAL A 163 -5.53 -10.64 24.48
N ASN A 164 -5.10 -10.14 25.63
CA ASN A 164 -5.41 -10.72 26.94
C ASN A 164 -6.47 -9.91 27.69
#